data_AF-C6J033-F1
#
_entry.id   AF-C6J033-F1
#
_cell.length_a   1.000
_cell.length_b   1.000
_cell.length_c   1.000
_cell.angle_alpha   90.00
_cell.angle_beta   90.00
_cell.angle_gamma   90.00
#
_symmetry.space_group_name_H-M   'P 1'
#
loop_
_entity.id
_entity.type
_entity.pdbx_description
1 polymer ?
#
loop_
_entity_poly.entity_id
_entity_poly.type
_entity_poly.pdbx_seq_one_letter_code
_entity_poly.pdbx_strand_id
1 'polypeptide(L)' 'MAQINQQELQSLRHLIGAHETAHQKMLAYAQQSVDPQVKAYFQKSAQDALNTKQQLMSFLN' A
#
# COMPACT_ATOMS: atom_id res chain seq x y z
N MET A 1 17.31 -1.01 -16.05
CA MET A 1 16.43 -2.19 -15.91
C MET A 1 17.00 -3.02 -14.79
N ALA A 2 16.39 -2.94 -13.60
CA ALA A 2 16.85 -3.75 -12.48
C ALA A 2 16.80 -5.22 -12.91
N GLN A 3 17.93 -5.92 -12.82
CA GLN A 3 18.03 -7.33 -13.16
C GLN A 3 17.42 -8.14 -12.00
N ILE A 4 16.12 -7.95 -11.79
CA ILE A 4 15.34 -8.60 -10.75
C ILE A 4 15.32 -10.10 -11.06
N ASN A 5 15.79 -10.90 -10.10
CA ASN A 5 15.67 -12.34 -10.19
C ASN A 5 14.24 -12.80 -9.84
N GLN A 6 13.94 -14.07 -10.06
CA GLN A 6 12.59 -14.60 -9.88
C GLN A 6 12.09 -14.48 -8.43
N GLN A 7 12.96 -14.65 -7.42
CA GLN A 7 12.61 -14.54 -6.01
C GLN A 7 12.31 -13.08 -5.63
N GLU A 8 13.12 -12.14 -6.11
CA GLU A 8 12.91 -10.71 -5.94
C GLU A 8 11.61 -10.26 -6.60
N LEU A 9 11.29 -10.76 -7.80
CA LEU A 9 10.03 -10.47 -8.49
C LEU A 9 8.82 -10.92 -7.69
N GLN A 10 8.86 -12.14 -7.15
CA GLN A 10 7.78 -12.67 -6.31
C GLN A 10 7.64 -11.88 -5.01
N SER A 11 8.76 -11.54 -4.37
CA SER A 11 8.77 -10.69 -3.17
C SER A 11 8.16 -9.33 -3.46
N LEU A 12 8.54 -8.70 -4.58
CA LEU A 12 8.03 -7.39 -4.98
C LEU A 12 6.52 -7.44 -5.25
N ARG A 13 6.03 -8.47 -5.97
CA ARG A 13 4.58 -8.67 -6.19
C ARG A 13 3.82 -8.89 -4.89
N HIS A 14 4.39 -9.67 -3.97
CA HIS A 14 3.78 -9.90 -2.65
C HIS A 14 3.65 -8.58 -1.87
N LEU A 15 4.71 -7.77 -1.83
CA LEU A 15 4.70 -6.47 -1.16
C LEU A 15 3.68 -5.50 -1.80
N ILE A 16 3.62 -5.44 -3.14
CA ILE A 16 2.63 -4.63 -3.86
C ILE A 16 1.20 -5.04 -3.46
N GLY A 17 0.91 -6.34 -3.44
CA GLY A 17 -0.40 -6.86 -3.03
C GLY A 17 -0.73 -6.62 -1.56
N ALA A 18 0.26 -6.73 -0.67
CA ALA A 18 0.11 -6.43 0.75
C ALA A 18 -0.25 -4.95 0.98
N HIS A 19 0.42 -4.02 0.28
CA HIS A 19 0.14 -2.59 0.38
C HIS A 19 -1.22 -2.20 -0.24
N GLU A 20 -1.65 -2.86 -1.32
CA GLU A 20 -3.01 -2.68 -1.86
C GLU A 20 -4.07 -3.12 -0.83
N THR A 21 -3.87 -4.29 -0.22
CA THR A 21 -4.78 -4.80 0.82
C THR A 21 -4.82 -3.85 2.03
N ALA A 22 -3.64 -3.36 2.46
CA ALA A 22 -3.55 -2.39 3.55
C ALA A 22 -4.29 -1.08 3.21
N HIS A 23 -4.10 -0.54 2.00
CA HIS A 23 -4.79 0.66 1.53
C HIS A 23 -6.31 0.52 1.63
N GLN A 24 -6.86 -0.57 1.08
CA GLN A 24 -8.31 -0.82 1.11
C GLN A 24 -8.84 -0.98 2.54
N LYS A 25 -8.11 -1.69 3.42
CA LYS A 25 -8.50 -1.85 4.83
C LYS A 25 -8.50 -0.51 5.56
N MET A 26 -7.47 0.32 5.36
CA MET A 26 -7.40 1.63 5.99
C MET A 26 -8.51 2.56 5.48
N LEU A 27 -8.86 2.52 4.19
CA LEU A 27 -10.02 3.25 3.67
C LEU A 27 -11.34 2.77 4.30
N ALA A 28 -11.53 1.45 4.42
CA ALA A 28 -12.71 0.90 5.08
C ALA A 28 -12.80 1.33 6.54
N TYR A 29 -11.69 1.33 7.28
CA TYR A 29 -11.64 1.79 8.67
C TYR A 29 -11.89 3.30 8.78
N ALA A 30 -11.32 4.11 7.88
CA ALA A 30 -11.60 5.54 7.83
C ALA A 30 -13.09 5.85 7.59
N GLN A 31 -13.77 5.05 6.74
CA GLN A 31 -15.19 5.22 6.46
C GLN A 31 -16.07 4.83 7.67
N GLN A 32 -15.67 3.83 8.43
CA GLN A 32 -16.39 3.35 9.63
C GLN A 32 -16.05 4.16 10.89
N SER A 33 -15.01 4.99 10.85
CA SER A 33 -14.58 5.81 11.99
C SER A 33 -15.45 7.06 12.12
N VAL A 34 -15.96 7.27 13.33
CA VAL A 34 -16.76 8.47 13.69
C VAL A 34 -15.87 9.59 14.21
N ASP A 35 -14.80 9.24 14.93
CA ASP A 35 -13.85 10.22 15.46
C ASP A 35 -13.02 10.87 14.31
N PRO A 36 -12.98 12.21 14.22
CA PRO A 36 -12.27 12.90 13.15
C PRO A 36 -10.76 12.65 13.12
N GLN A 37 -10.11 12.50 14.28
CA GLN A 37 -8.67 12.26 14.35
C GLN A 37 -8.34 10.84 13.91
N VAL A 38 -9.13 9.86 14.35
CA VAL A 38 -9.00 8.45 13.93
C VAL A 38 -9.25 8.32 12.42
N LYS A 39 -10.28 9.00 11.90
CA LYS A 39 -10.56 9.03 10.46
C LYS A 39 -9.40 9.63 9.66
N ALA A 40 -8.85 10.76 10.09
CA ALA A 40 -7.71 11.41 9.45
C ALA A 40 -6.45 10.52 9.50
N TYR A 41 -6.22 9.82 10.61
CA TYR A 41 -5.13 8.85 10.75
C TYR A 41 -5.26 7.74 9.70
N PHE A 42 -6.42 7.08 9.61
CA PHE A 42 -6.63 6.02 8.64
C PHE A 42 -6.57 6.50 7.19
N GLN A 43 -7.08 7.69 6.88
CA GLN A 43 -6.95 8.30 5.55
C GLN A 43 -5.48 8.53 5.18
N LYS A 44 -4.68 9.03 6.12
CA LYS A 44 -3.24 9.20 5.92
C LYS A 44 -2.55 7.85 5.70
N SER A 45 -2.81 6.87 6.54
CA SER A 45 -2.25 5.53 6.40
C SER A 45 -2.64 4.86 5.08
N ALA A 46 -3.88 5.08 4.60
CA ALA A 46 -4.30 4.62 3.29
C ALA A 46 -3.47 5.29 2.18
N GLN A 47 -3.25 6.61 2.24
CA GLN A 47 -2.45 7.32 1.25
C GLN A 47 -0.98 6.87 1.26
N ASP A 48 -0.39 6.68 2.44
CA ASP A 48 0.98 6.20 2.59
C ASP A 48 1.15 4.80 1.96
N ALA A 49 0.20 3.89 2.21
CA ALA A 49 0.21 2.56 1.60
C ALA A 49 0.11 2.62 0.05
N LEU A 50 -0.70 3.54 -0.49
CA LEU A 50 -0.80 3.76 -1.93
C LEU A 50 0.51 4.30 -2.53
N ASN A 51 1.15 5.25 -1.84
CA ASN A 51 2.43 5.81 -2.27
C ASN A 51 3.52 4.71 -2.28
N THR A 52 3.60 3.89 -1.23
CA THR A 52 4.54 2.76 -1.18
C THR A 52 4.26 1.76 -2.29
N LYS A 53 2.99 1.43 -2.56
CA LYS A 53 2.62 0.56 -3.70
C LYS A 53 3.13 1.14 -5.03
N GLN A 54 2.94 2.43 -5.29
CA GLN A 54 3.41 3.09 -6.51
C GLN A 54 4.93 3.06 -6.63
N GLN A 55 5.64 3.30 -5.54
CA GLN A 55 7.09 3.17 -5.48
C GLN A 55 7.54 1.73 -5.75
N LEU A 56 6.85 0.74 -5.21
CA LEU A 56 7.18 -0.66 -5.47
C LEU A 56 6.95 -1.04 -6.94
N MET A 57 5.87 -0.52 -7.56
CA MET A 57 5.62 -0.73 -8.98
C MET A 57 6.69 -0.09 -9.88
N SER A 58 7.37 0.98 -9.46
CA SER A 58 8.42 1.59 -10.28
C SER A 58 9.66 0.68 -10.45
N PHE A 59 9.90 -0.25 -9.51
CA PHE A 59 10.96 -1.25 -9.64
C PHE A 59 10.64 -2.35 -10.66
N LEU A 60 9.40 -2.45 -11.15
CA LEU A 60 9.01 -3.37 -12.22
C LEU A 60 9.32 -2.83 -13.62
N ASN A 61 9.71 -1.56 -13.75
CA ASN A 61 9.98 -0.86 -15.02
C ASN A 61 11.48 -0.71 -15.32
#